data_AF-A0A2S4UDE6-F1
#
_entry.id   AF-A0A2S4UDE6-F1
#
_cell.length_a   1.000
_cell.length_b   1.000
_cell.length_c   1.000
_cell.angle_alpha   90.00
_cell.angle_beta   90.00
_cell.angle_gamma   90.00
#
_symmetry.space_group_name_H-M   'P 1'
#
loop_
_entity.id
_entity.type
_entity.pdbx_description
1 polymer ?
#
loop_
_entity_poly.entity_id
_entity_poly.type
_entity_poly.pdbx_seq_one_letter_code
_entity_poly.pdbx_strand_id
1 'polypeptide(L)'
;MSLTNVFPKGCLTFTLIALSIILYLGQVQGDGTAEKCDLHFAEIDPGNEFECDSSTTGNHACRYTSCYLPDGKTSWALLKFDRCHGPRQPGSLTLEAQSYTRMDDGIHMAESVTGTVYICPNDGANKDQMIGCTDCRKN
;
A
#
# COMPACT_ATOMS: atom_id res chain seq x y z
N MET A 1 11.47 33.15 -60.87
CA MET A 1 11.54 32.79 -59.43
C MET A 1 10.16 32.99 -58.84
N SER A 2 9.51 31.93 -58.38
CA SER A 2 8.31 32.05 -57.53
C SER A 2 8.28 30.82 -56.64
N LEU A 3 8.57 31.00 -55.35
CA LEU A 3 8.44 29.96 -54.34
C LEU A 3 7.32 30.37 -53.39
N THR A 4 6.31 29.51 -53.39
CA THR A 4 5.08 29.52 -52.60
C THR A 4 5.36 29.62 -51.10
N ASN A 5 4.78 30.64 -50.44
CA ASN A 5 4.59 30.64 -48.99
C ASN A 5 3.49 29.63 -48.63
N VAL A 6 3.89 28.41 -48.27
CA VAL A 6 3.02 27.44 -47.60
C VAL A 6 3.39 27.44 -46.13
N PHE A 7 2.58 28.12 -45.32
CA PHE A 7 2.65 28.05 -43.86
C PHE A 7 2.35 26.62 -43.39
N PRO A 8 3.24 25.94 -42.64
CA PRO A 8 2.87 24.69 -41.99
C PRO A 8 2.18 24.99 -40.65
N LYS A 9 0.85 25.05 -40.68
CA LYS A 9 -0.09 25.01 -39.53
C LYS A 9 -0.08 23.63 -38.82
N GLY A 10 1.08 22.98 -38.70
CA GLY A 10 1.17 21.56 -38.34
C GLY A 10 1.96 21.22 -37.08
N CYS A 11 2.67 22.17 -36.47
CA CYS A 11 3.56 21.88 -35.33
C CYS A 11 2.99 22.22 -33.95
N LEU A 12 1.82 22.87 -33.85
CA LEU A 12 1.27 23.33 -32.57
C LEU A 12 0.35 22.31 -31.88
N THR A 13 -0.09 21.26 -32.56
CA THR A 13 -0.99 20.24 -31.99
C THR A 13 -0.26 19.09 -31.29
N PHE A 14 0.97 18.76 -31.72
CA PHE A 14 1.70 17.62 -31.13
C PHE A 14 2.30 17.91 -29.74
N THR A 15 2.67 19.16 -29.45
CA THR A 15 3.16 19.54 -28.11
C THR A 15 2.05 19.53 -27.06
N LEU A 16 0.80 19.81 -27.43
CA LEU A 16 -0.33 19.81 -26.49
C LEU A 16 -0.75 18.41 -26.05
N ILE A 17 -0.66 17.40 -26.94
CA ILE A 17 -1.00 16.00 -26.60
C ILE A 17 0.08 15.38 -25.71
N ALA A 18 1.36 15.71 -25.93
CA ALA A 18 2.42 15.28 -25.03
C ALA A 18 2.30 15.93 -23.63
N LEU A 19 1.90 17.21 -23.56
CA LEU A 19 1.72 17.90 -22.28
C LEU A 19 0.53 17.33 -21.47
N SER A 20 -0.56 16.94 -22.14
CA SER A 20 -1.70 16.33 -21.45
C SER A 20 -1.40 14.93 -20.92
N ILE A 21 -0.59 14.12 -21.62
CA ILE A 21 -0.18 12.80 -21.10
C ILE A 21 0.71 12.95 -19.85
N ILE A 22 1.60 13.95 -19.82
CA ILE A 22 2.45 14.24 -18.64
C ILE A 22 1.60 14.77 -17.47
N LEU A 23 0.56 15.57 -17.74
CA LEU A 23 -0.37 16.07 -16.70
C LEU A 23 -1.31 14.97 -16.16
N TYR A 24 -1.73 14.01 -16.98
CA TYR A 24 -2.56 12.88 -16.52
C TYR A 24 -1.77 11.84 -15.73
N LEU A 25 -0.47 11.64 -16.02
CA LEU A 25 0.40 10.78 -15.21
C LEU A 25 0.85 11.45 -13.90
N GLY A 26 0.67 12.77 -13.77
CA GLY A 26 1.11 13.57 -12.62
C GLY A 26 0.06 13.82 -11.54
N GLN A 27 -1.16 13.27 -11.65
CA GLN A 27 -2.24 13.50 -10.68
C GLN A 27 -2.66 12.27 -9.87
N VAL A 28 -1.74 11.35 -9.61
CA VAL A 28 -1.84 10.59 -8.36
C VAL A 28 -1.27 11.49 -7.27
N GLN A 29 -2.09 12.44 -6.82
CA GLN A 29 -1.85 13.13 -5.57
C GLN A 29 -1.94 12.08 -4.48
N GLY A 30 -0.79 11.57 -4.02
CA GLY A 30 -0.68 11.11 -2.66
C GLY A 30 -1.09 12.30 -1.80
N ASP A 31 -2.33 12.27 -1.30
CA ASP A 31 -2.77 13.20 -0.28
C ASP A 31 -1.76 13.02 0.85
N GLY A 32 -1.03 14.08 1.23
CA GLY A 32 0.07 13.98 2.22
C GLY A 32 -0.40 13.52 3.61
N THR A 33 -1.66 13.14 3.74
CA THR A 33 -2.28 12.42 4.85
C THR A 33 -1.88 10.95 4.82
N ALA A 34 -1.28 10.50 5.93
CA ALA A 34 -0.99 9.09 6.12
C ALA A 34 -2.30 8.27 6.14
N GLU A 35 -2.45 7.37 5.17
CA GLU A 35 -3.48 6.35 5.15
C GLU A 35 -3.19 5.31 6.22
N LYS A 36 -4.22 4.93 6.99
CA LYS A 36 -4.11 3.89 8.02
C LYS A 36 -4.64 2.60 7.43
N CYS A 37 -3.77 1.61 7.24
CA CYS A 37 -4.15 0.29 6.74
C CYS A 37 -4.74 -0.53 7.90
N ASP A 38 -5.76 0.00 8.59
CA ASP A 38 -6.28 -0.56 9.83
C ASP A 38 -7.11 -1.83 9.61
N LEU A 39 -7.60 -2.09 8.40
CA LEU A 39 -8.32 -3.32 8.05
C LEU A 39 -7.43 -4.36 7.38
N HIS A 40 -6.69 -3.98 6.34
CA HIS A 40 -5.91 -4.92 5.54
C HIS A 40 -4.61 -4.27 5.07
N PHE A 41 -3.56 -5.08 5.03
CA PHE A 41 -2.28 -4.72 4.44
C PHE A 41 -1.65 -5.96 3.81
N ALA A 42 -1.35 -5.93 2.52
CA ALA A 42 -0.69 -7.02 1.81
C ALA A 42 0.13 -6.55 0.62
N GLU A 43 1.22 -7.24 0.32
CA GLU A 43 2.03 -6.95 -0.88
C GLU A 43 1.25 -7.37 -2.14
N ILE A 44 1.16 -6.48 -3.12
CA ILE A 44 0.53 -6.76 -4.42
C ILE A 44 1.53 -6.82 -5.56
N ASP A 45 2.61 -6.04 -5.48
CA ASP A 45 3.74 -6.08 -6.41
C ASP A 45 5.04 -6.06 -5.62
N PRO A 46 5.82 -7.17 -5.61
CA PRO A 46 7.01 -7.32 -4.80
C PRO A 46 7.98 -6.14 -4.84
N GLY A 47 8.18 -5.50 -3.70
CA GLY A 47 9.08 -4.35 -3.57
C GLY A 47 8.60 -3.05 -4.22
N ASN A 48 7.36 -3.00 -4.71
CA ASN A 48 6.81 -1.84 -5.41
C ASN A 48 5.53 -1.31 -4.73
N GLU A 49 4.48 -2.13 -4.64
CA GLU A 49 3.16 -1.70 -4.15
C GLU A 49 2.56 -2.67 -3.12
N PHE A 50 1.87 -2.09 -2.15
CA PHE A 50 1.02 -2.78 -1.18
C PHE A 50 -0.43 -2.37 -1.36
N GLU A 51 -1.34 -3.30 -1.13
CA GLU A 51 -2.74 -3.02 -0.85
C GLU A 51 -2.89 -2.58 0.61
N CYS A 52 -3.61 -1.49 0.82
CA CYS A 52 -3.88 -0.87 2.10
C CYS A 52 -5.38 -0.58 2.18
N ASP A 53 -6.10 -1.29 3.05
CA ASP A 53 -7.51 -1.04 3.28
C ASP A 53 -7.72 -0.36 4.63
N SER A 54 -8.44 0.76 4.59
CA SER A 54 -8.87 1.48 5.78
C SER A 54 -10.37 1.35 5.98
N SER A 55 -10.77 1.19 7.24
CA SER A 55 -12.18 1.26 7.64
C SER A 55 -12.85 2.61 7.33
N THR A 56 -12.04 3.65 7.11
CA THR A 56 -12.52 5.02 6.90
C THR A 56 -12.38 5.52 5.47
N THR A 57 -11.28 5.20 4.79
CA THR A 57 -10.97 5.74 3.46
C THR A 57 -11.13 4.69 2.34
N GLY A 58 -11.22 3.41 2.70
CA GLY A 58 -11.36 2.27 1.80
C GLY A 58 -10.02 1.73 1.32
N ASN A 59 -10.06 1.02 0.18
CA ASN A 59 -8.90 0.34 -0.41
C ASN A 59 -8.04 1.30 -1.25
N HIS A 60 -6.73 1.25 -1.02
CA HIS A 60 -5.71 1.97 -1.74
C HIS A 60 -4.54 1.06 -2.14
N ALA A 61 -3.90 1.37 -3.26
CA ALA A 61 -2.57 0.89 -3.57
C ALA A 61 -1.52 1.92 -3.10
N CYS A 62 -0.63 1.49 -2.21
CA CYS A 62 0.40 2.34 -1.60
C CYS A 62 1.80 1.93 -2.02
N ARG A 63 2.70 2.89 -2.20
CA ARG A 63 4.09 2.59 -2.49
C ARG A 63 4.77 1.96 -1.30
N TYR A 64 5.54 0.91 -1.57
CA TYR A 64 6.38 0.20 -0.62
C TYR A 64 7.19 1.13 0.30
N THR A 65 7.87 2.13 -0.27
CA THR A 65 8.76 3.03 0.46
C THR A 65 8.05 4.04 1.36
N SER A 66 6.72 4.15 1.24
CA SER A 66 5.91 5.09 2.00
C SER A 66 5.27 4.48 3.24
N CYS A 67 5.39 3.16 3.43
CA CYS A 67 4.69 2.42 4.46
C CYS A 67 5.56 2.18 5.70
N TYR A 68 5.04 2.57 6.87
CA TYR A 68 5.74 2.58 8.15
C TYR A 68 4.81 2.27 9.32
N LEU A 69 5.37 1.84 10.46
CA LEU A 69 4.62 1.80 11.71
C LEU A 69 4.37 3.23 12.22
N PRO A 70 3.21 3.54 12.82
CA PRO A 70 2.74 4.90 13.07
C PRO A 70 3.58 5.66 14.10
N ASP A 71 4.43 4.95 14.85
CA ASP A 71 5.44 5.52 15.74
C ASP A 71 6.65 6.11 14.99
N GLY A 72 6.67 6.01 13.67
CA GLY A 72 7.64 6.61 12.76
C GLY A 72 9.01 5.92 12.76
N LYS A 73 9.14 4.76 13.42
CA LYS A 73 10.45 4.16 13.72
C LYS A 73 10.80 2.93 12.90
N THR A 74 9.88 2.40 12.10
CA THR A 74 10.01 1.01 11.63
C THR A 74 9.40 0.78 10.26
N SER A 75 10.16 0.10 9.39
CA SER A 75 9.66 -0.42 8.13
C SER A 75 8.69 -1.59 8.38
N TRP A 76 7.73 -1.78 7.49
CA TRP A 76 6.76 -2.88 7.53
C TRP A 76 7.41 -4.27 7.72
N ALA A 77 8.69 -4.43 7.33
CA ALA A 77 9.48 -5.64 7.51
C ALA A 77 9.63 -6.10 8.97
N LEU A 78 9.27 -5.28 9.97
CA LEU A 78 9.27 -5.68 11.38
C LEU A 78 7.87 -5.83 11.98
N LEU A 79 6.81 -5.91 11.17
CA LEU A 79 5.48 -6.23 11.68
C LEU A 79 5.53 -7.54 12.46
N LYS A 80 5.14 -7.49 13.73
CA LYS A 80 5.18 -8.64 14.63
C LYS A 80 3.86 -8.76 15.36
N PHE A 81 3.27 -9.94 15.32
CA PHE A 81 2.07 -10.25 16.08
C PHE A 81 2.36 -11.32 17.11
N ASP A 82 1.81 -11.13 18.30
CA ASP A 82 1.95 -12.01 19.44
C ASP A 82 0.70 -12.86 19.64
N ARG A 83 0.88 -14.00 20.32
CA ARG A 83 -0.19 -14.93 20.70
C ARG A 83 -1.01 -15.45 19.52
N CYS A 84 -0.35 -15.56 18.38
CA CYS A 84 -0.92 -16.14 17.19
C CYS A 84 -1.04 -17.66 17.34
N HIS A 85 -2.12 -18.23 16.82
CA HIS A 85 -2.34 -19.67 16.78
C HIS A 85 -2.64 -20.11 15.35
N GLY A 86 -2.11 -21.26 14.97
CA GLY A 86 -2.19 -21.78 13.61
C GLY A 86 -2.82 -23.18 13.58
N PRO A 87 -3.21 -23.68 12.40
CA PRO A 87 -3.96 -24.92 12.24
C PRO A 87 -3.22 -26.19 12.71
N ARG A 88 -1.92 -26.10 13.00
CA ARG A 88 -1.07 -27.25 13.38
C ARG A 88 -0.17 -27.00 14.59
N GLN A 89 -0.30 -25.86 15.27
CA GLN A 89 0.55 -25.52 16.41
C GLN A 89 -0.31 -25.17 17.62
N PRO A 90 -0.35 -26.03 18.66
CA PRO A 90 -1.18 -25.83 19.85
C PRO A 90 -0.62 -24.76 20.82
N GLY A 91 0.24 -23.86 20.33
CA GLY A 91 0.94 -22.87 21.13
C GLY A 91 0.75 -21.46 20.60
N SER A 92 0.79 -20.50 21.51
CA SER A 92 0.84 -19.08 21.21
C SER A 92 2.23 -18.72 20.69
N LEU A 93 2.30 -18.10 19.52
CA LEU A 93 3.55 -17.72 18.85
C LEU A 93 3.64 -16.21 18.65
N THR A 94 4.88 -15.73 18.63
CA THR A 94 5.24 -14.40 18.12
C THR A 94 5.83 -14.58 16.73
N LEU A 95 5.24 -13.95 15.73
CA LEU A 95 5.59 -14.17 14.32
C LEU A 95 5.75 -12.85 13.59
N GLU A 96 6.70 -12.82 12.65
CA GLU A 96 6.88 -11.73 11.70
C GLU A 96 5.87 -11.86 10.57
N ALA A 97 5.18 -10.76 10.24
CA ALA A 97 4.12 -10.74 9.27
C ALA A 97 4.58 -10.17 7.92
N GLN A 98 4.11 -10.76 6.83
CA GLN A 98 4.15 -10.14 5.49
C GLN A 98 2.83 -9.44 5.14
N SER A 99 1.72 -9.87 5.74
CA SER A 99 0.40 -9.28 5.53
C SER A 99 -0.51 -9.53 6.71
N TYR A 100 -1.58 -8.74 6.82
CA TYR A 100 -2.66 -8.98 7.77
C TYR A 100 -4.02 -8.55 7.24
N THR A 101 -5.06 -9.17 7.77
CA THR A 101 -6.46 -8.77 7.59
C THR A 101 -7.16 -8.85 8.94
N ARG A 102 -7.89 -7.80 9.32
CA ARG A 102 -8.73 -7.79 10.51
C ARG A 102 -10.10 -8.38 10.19
N MET A 103 -10.45 -9.37 10.98
CA MET A 103 -11.71 -10.12 10.90
C MET A 103 -12.39 -10.07 12.28
N ASP A 104 -13.64 -10.51 12.33
CA ASP A 104 -14.41 -10.53 13.58
C ASP A 104 -13.81 -11.48 14.64
N ASP A 105 -13.12 -12.52 14.21
CA ASP A 105 -12.49 -13.55 15.06
C ASP A 105 -11.03 -13.24 15.43
N GLY A 106 -10.43 -12.19 14.85
CA GLY A 106 -9.07 -11.77 15.13
C GLY A 106 -8.34 -11.17 13.94
N ILE A 107 -7.02 -11.15 14.02
CA ILE A 107 -6.13 -10.70 12.95
C ILE A 107 -5.62 -11.93 12.21
N HIS A 108 -6.04 -12.09 10.96
CA HIS A 108 -5.54 -13.12 10.06
C HIS A 108 -4.26 -12.61 9.44
N MET A 109 -3.14 -13.09 9.94
CA MET A 109 -1.81 -12.65 9.54
C MET A 109 -1.09 -13.77 8.80
N ALA A 110 -0.47 -13.44 7.66
CA ALA A 110 0.42 -14.37 6.97
C ALA A 110 1.86 -14.15 7.44
N GLU A 111 2.53 -15.23 7.82
CA GLU A 111 3.91 -15.21 8.29
C GLU A 111 4.90 -14.99 7.14
N SER A 112 5.95 -14.21 7.38
CA SER A 112 6.88 -13.72 6.36
C SER A 112 7.75 -14.78 5.69
N VAL A 113 7.96 -15.94 6.32
CA VAL A 113 8.86 -16.99 5.81
C VAL A 113 8.10 -18.02 4.98
N THR A 114 6.97 -18.48 5.48
CA THR A 114 6.21 -19.59 4.90
C THR A 114 4.92 -19.15 4.22
N GLY A 115 4.47 -17.92 4.46
CA GLY A 115 3.15 -17.45 4.05
C GLY A 115 2.00 -18.14 4.79
N THR A 116 2.29 -18.93 5.83
CA THR A 116 1.26 -19.61 6.61
C THR A 116 0.41 -18.59 7.34
N VAL A 117 -0.92 -18.75 7.25
CA VAL A 117 -1.87 -17.88 7.94
C VAL A 117 -2.07 -18.34 9.38
N TYR A 118 -1.93 -17.40 10.30
CA TYR A 118 -2.20 -17.53 11.72
C TYR A 118 -3.29 -16.53 12.15
N ILE A 119 -4.02 -16.89 13.20
CA ILE A 119 -5.01 -16.01 13.81
C ILE A 119 -4.41 -15.46 15.11
N CYS A 120 -4.30 -14.13 15.20
CA CYS A 120 -3.79 -13.43 16.37
C CYS A 120 -4.92 -12.63 17.03
N PRO A 121 -4.91 -12.43 18.35
CA PRO A 121 -5.93 -11.62 19.01
C PRO A 121 -5.80 -10.16 18.58
N ASN A 122 -6.94 -9.50 18.38
CA ASN A 122 -7.04 -8.07 18.04
C ASN A 122 -7.11 -7.21 19.32
N ASP A 123 -6.06 -7.26 20.14
CA ASP A 123 -5.97 -6.58 21.43
C ASP A 123 -4.55 -6.04 21.69
N GLY A 124 -4.43 -5.18 22.71
CA GLY A 124 -3.15 -4.68 23.22
C GLY A 124 -2.14 -4.30 22.13
N ALA A 125 -0.92 -4.85 22.22
CA ALA A 125 0.17 -4.59 21.29
C ALA A 125 -0.14 -4.96 19.83
N ASN A 126 -0.94 -6.01 19.58
CA ASN A 126 -1.32 -6.40 18.22
C ASN A 126 -2.22 -5.35 17.55
N LYS A 127 -3.02 -4.64 18.35
CA LYS A 127 -3.86 -3.54 17.83
C LYS A 127 -3.00 -2.37 17.35
N ASP A 128 -1.84 -2.16 17.96
CA ASP A 128 -0.89 -1.08 17.65
C ASP A 128 0.04 -1.41 16.47
N GLN A 129 0.07 -2.68 16.04
CA GLN A 129 0.78 -3.15 14.84
C GLN A 129 -0.01 -2.84 13.56
N MET A 130 -0.29 -1.55 13.34
CA MET A 130 -0.98 -1.06 12.15
C MET A 130 0.00 -0.35 11.24
N ILE A 131 0.05 -0.69 9.96
CA ILE A 131 0.81 0.09 8.99
C ILE A 131 0.06 1.37 8.63
N GLY A 132 0.81 2.47 8.55
CA GLY A 132 0.39 3.66 7.83
C GLY A 132 1.24 3.88 6.58
N CYS A 133 0.67 4.44 5.53
CA CYS A 133 1.37 4.75 4.29
C CYS A 133 1.07 6.19 3.84
N THR A 134 2.04 6.91 3.29
CA THR A 134 1.84 8.33 2.87
C THR A 134 1.75 8.56 1.37
N ASP A 135 2.08 7.55 0.56
CA ASP A 135 2.00 7.63 -0.91
C ASP A 135 1.06 6.54 -1.39
N CYS A 136 -0.23 6.86 -1.39
CA CYS A 136 -1.32 5.94 -1.70
C CYS A 136 -2.22 6.52 -2.79
N ARG A 137 -2.73 5.62 -3.64
CA ARG A 137 -3.77 5.90 -4.62
C ARG A 137 -4.98 5.05 -4.33
N LYS A 138 -6.16 5.66 -4.35
CA LYS A 138 -7.40 4.92 -4.22
C LYS A 138 -7.58 3.95 -5.41
N ASN A 139 -7.96 2.71 -5.11
CA ASN A 139 -8.31 1.70 -6.11
C ASN A 139 -9.75 1.86 -6.61
#